data_AF-A0A3M1ISF0-F1
#
_entry.id   AF-A0A3M1ISF0-F1
#
_cell.length_a   1.000
_cell.length_b   1.000
_cell.length_c   1.000
_cell.angle_alpha   90.00
_cell.angle_beta   90.00
_cell.angle_gamma   90.00
#
_symmetry.space_group_name_H-M   'P 1'
#
loop_
_entity.id
_entity.type
_entity.pdbx_description
1 polymer ?
#
loop_
_entity_poly.entity_id
_entity_poly.type
_entity_poly.pdbx_seq_one_letter_code
_entity_poly.pdbx_strand_id
1 'polypeptide(L)'
;MSVLTKPHRSPVTGNQPGSRATPTPPERPIPADVRKVISADRLLALTLATVADLDRLPGWPPVRFPNPEGATPGALMAMLLYAYAAGWMGSDEIEEQARRDHQLAYLAAGQLPSSPTLRRFRRCFRPVVEEALADLLGRIAAAVPGAMPARPAALEAEARRRLDLAVMADTIALDY
;
A
#
# COMPACT_ATOMS: atom_id res chain seq x y z
N MET A 1 -19.25 -15.92 -75.49
CA MET A 1 -19.28 -17.41 -75.55
C MET A 1 -17.88 -17.95 -75.35
N SER A 2 -17.73 -18.83 -74.35
CA SER A 2 -16.70 -19.90 -74.18
C SER A 2 -15.23 -19.48 -74.07
N VAL A 3 -14.37 -19.97 -73.15
CA VAL A 3 -14.44 -21.01 -72.11
C VAL A 3 -13.18 -20.88 -71.22
N LEU A 4 -13.32 -21.21 -69.92
CA LEU A 4 -12.45 -22.08 -69.10
C LEU A 4 -10.92 -22.09 -69.41
N THR A 5 -10.01 -21.82 -68.47
CA THR A 5 -9.37 -22.86 -67.62
C THR A 5 -8.48 -22.23 -66.52
N LYS A 6 -8.67 -22.66 -65.25
CA LYS A 6 -7.83 -22.49 -64.03
C LYS A 6 -6.69 -23.55 -64.02
N PRO A 7 -5.84 -23.75 -62.97
CA PRO A 7 -5.15 -22.88 -62.00
C PRO A 7 -3.66 -23.31 -61.76
N HIS A 8 -2.83 -22.57 -60.99
CA HIS A 8 -1.88 -23.24 -60.04
C HIS A 8 -1.36 -22.32 -58.92
N ARG A 9 -0.86 -22.97 -57.85
CA ARG A 9 -0.74 -22.57 -56.45
C ARG A 9 0.45 -21.64 -56.10
N SER A 10 0.30 -21.00 -54.94
CA SER A 10 1.23 -20.21 -54.12
C SER A 10 2.56 -20.89 -53.77
N PRO A 11 3.51 -20.12 -53.20
CA PRO A 11 3.87 -20.30 -51.77
C PRO A 11 3.98 -18.94 -51.04
N VAL A 12 3.35 -18.70 -49.86
CA VAL A 12 3.82 -19.01 -48.49
C VAL A 12 5.33 -18.87 -48.29
N THR A 13 5.76 -17.81 -47.58
CA THR A 13 6.89 -17.71 -46.61
C THR A 13 6.93 -16.24 -46.14
N GLY A 14 7.11 -15.84 -44.88
CA GLY A 14 7.38 -16.57 -43.65
C GLY A 14 6.91 -15.75 -42.45
N ASN A 15 6.43 -16.45 -41.44
CA ASN A 15 5.96 -15.92 -40.18
C ASN A 15 7.20 -15.79 -39.26
N GLN A 16 7.48 -14.60 -38.74
CA GLN A 16 8.58 -14.42 -37.78
C GLN A 16 8.27 -15.15 -36.47
N PRO A 17 9.23 -15.91 -35.90
CA PRO A 17 9.03 -16.58 -34.63
C PRO A 17 8.97 -15.56 -33.50
N GLY A 18 7.88 -15.62 -32.74
CA GLY A 18 7.58 -14.77 -31.61
C GLY A 18 8.72 -14.72 -30.59
N SER A 19 9.05 -13.50 -30.19
CA SER A 19 9.77 -13.21 -28.96
C SER A 19 8.98 -13.82 -27.80
N ARG A 20 9.38 -15.02 -27.36
CA ARG A 20 8.86 -15.62 -26.13
C ARG A 20 9.33 -14.71 -24.99
N ALA A 21 8.44 -13.84 -24.54
CA ALA A 21 8.59 -13.21 -23.24
C ALA A 21 8.86 -14.34 -22.24
N THR A 22 10.04 -14.35 -21.63
CA THR A 22 10.32 -15.19 -20.47
C THR A 22 9.17 -15.02 -19.49
N PRO A 23 8.56 -16.10 -18.98
CA PRO A 23 7.54 -15.97 -17.95
C PRO A 23 8.18 -15.21 -16.79
N THR A 24 7.68 -13.99 -16.54
CA THR A 24 8.04 -13.22 -15.36
C THR A 24 7.84 -14.14 -14.17
N PRO A 25 8.88 -14.40 -13.33
CA PRO A 25 8.70 -15.23 -12.16
C PRO A 25 7.54 -14.66 -11.33
N PRO A 26 6.68 -15.52 -10.75
CA PRO A 26 5.52 -15.04 -10.02
C PRO A 26 6.01 -14.15 -8.87
N GLU A 27 5.62 -12.88 -8.90
CA GLU A 27 5.88 -11.97 -7.79
C GLU A 27 5.26 -12.59 -6.54
N ARG A 28 6.06 -12.79 -5.50
CA ARG A 28 5.54 -13.29 -4.24
C ARG A 28 4.61 -12.21 -3.68
N PRO A 29 3.32 -12.50 -3.45
CA PRO A 29 2.38 -11.50 -2.99
C PRO A 29 2.79 -11.02 -1.59
N ILE A 30 2.65 -9.71 -1.36
CA ILE A 30 2.88 -9.14 -0.04
C ILE A 30 1.79 -9.67 0.91
N PRO A 31 2.16 -10.28 2.06
CA PRO A 31 1.18 -10.76 3.02
C PRO A 31 0.26 -9.63 3.50
N ALA A 32 -1.02 -9.94 3.72
CA ALA A 32 -1.99 -8.98 4.26
C ALA A 32 -1.53 -8.40 5.62
N ASP A 33 -0.98 -9.26 6.48
CA ASP A 33 -0.28 -8.87 7.70
C ASP A 33 1.22 -9.14 7.52
N VAL A 34 2.01 -8.09 7.35
CA VAL A 34 3.47 -8.20 7.12
C VAL A 34 4.23 -8.66 8.36
N ARG A 35 3.62 -8.62 9.56
CA ARG A 35 4.24 -9.11 10.79
C ARG A 35 4.45 -10.63 10.77
N LYS A 36 3.86 -11.32 9.78
CA LYS A 36 4.12 -12.75 9.51
C LYS A 36 5.48 -13.01 8.87
N VAL A 37 6.13 -11.97 8.33
CA VAL A 37 7.42 -12.09 7.62
C VAL A 37 8.52 -11.20 8.20
N ILE A 38 8.17 -10.20 9.02
CA ILE A 38 9.10 -9.37 9.79
C ILE A 38 8.60 -9.19 11.22
N SER A 39 9.50 -8.88 12.18
CA SER A 39 9.08 -8.61 13.56
C SER A 39 8.30 -7.30 13.68
N ALA A 40 7.48 -7.17 14.74
CA ALA A 40 6.74 -5.95 15.04
C ALA A 40 7.67 -4.74 15.26
N ASP A 41 8.78 -4.92 15.99
CA ASP A 41 9.80 -3.87 16.19
C ASP A 41 10.43 -3.42 14.88
N ARG A 42 10.66 -4.37 13.95
CA ARG A 42 11.20 -4.04 12.64
C ARG A 42 10.17 -3.27 11.81
N LEU A 43 8.90 -3.65 11.87
CA LEU A 43 7.83 -2.91 11.22
C LEU A 43 7.75 -1.47 11.77
N LEU A 44 7.76 -1.31 13.10
CA LEU A 44 7.78 0.01 13.74
C LEU A 44 8.96 0.86 13.23
N ALA A 45 10.17 0.31 13.24
CA ALA A 45 11.36 1.03 12.81
C ALA A 45 11.28 1.47 11.34
N LEU A 46 10.74 0.62 10.46
CA LEU A 46 10.54 0.97 9.05
C LEU A 46 9.45 2.02 8.87
N THR A 47 8.34 1.92 9.60
CA THR A 47 7.27 2.94 9.59
C THR A 47 7.80 4.30 10.02
N LEU A 48 8.56 4.37 11.12
CA LEU A 48 9.16 5.61 11.59
C LEU A 48 10.15 6.18 10.57
N ALA A 49 10.95 5.34 9.91
CA ALA A 49 11.87 5.78 8.87
C ALA A 49 11.12 6.36 7.66
N THR A 50 10.03 5.74 7.22
CA THR A 50 9.18 6.27 6.13
C THR A 50 8.58 7.63 6.49
N VAL A 51 8.05 7.79 7.71
CA VAL A 51 7.49 9.08 8.15
C VAL A 51 8.58 10.14 8.30
N ALA A 52 9.76 9.78 8.80
CA ALA A 52 10.89 10.71 8.91
C ALA A 52 11.37 11.21 7.54
N ASP A 53 11.27 10.40 6.50
CA ASP A 53 11.57 10.82 5.12
C ASP A 53 10.46 11.71 4.56
N LEU A 54 9.19 11.42 4.88
CA LEU A 54 8.05 12.28 4.52
C LEU A 54 8.14 13.66 5.16
N ASP A 55 8.58 13.74 6.42
CA ASP A 55 8.79 15.00 7.18
C ASP A 55 9.87 15.90 6.58
N ARG A 56 10.66 15.41 5.62
CA ARG A 56 11.64 16.21 4.86
C ARG A 56 11.06 16.78 3.57
N LEU A 57 9.87 16.37 3.15
CA LEU A 57 9.26 16.84 1.91
C LEU A 57 8.75 18.29 2.06
N PRO A 58 9.02 19.17 1.08
CA PRO A 58 8.47 20.51 1.07
C PRO A 58 6.93 20.47 1.08
N GLY A 59 6.31 21.19 2.01
CA GLY A 59 4.85 21.28 2.12
C GLY A 59 4.20 20.18 2.98
N TRP A 60 4.98 19.25 3.52
CA TRP A 60 4.56 18.32 4.57
C TRP A 60 5.28 18.63 5.90
N PRO A 61 4.62 18.53 7.07
CA PRO A 61 3.19 18.34 7.24
C PRO A 61 2.40 19.62 6.90
N PRO A 62 1.10 19.50 6.57
CA PRO A 62 0.25 20.66 6.38
C PRO A 62 0.12 21.39 7.71
N VAL A 63 0.48 22.68 7.72
CA VAL A 63 0.43 23.58 8.90
C VAL A 63 -0.96 23.62 9.56
N ARG A 64 -2.01 23.17 8.85
CA ARG A 64 -3.40 23.18 9.33
C ARG A 64 -4.11 21.85 9.07
N PHE A 65 -3.76 20.80 9.82
CA PHE A 65 -4.70 19.72 10.07
C PHE A 65 -5.33 19.92 11.46
N PRO A 66 -6.59 20.39 11.55
CA PRO A 66 -7.23 20.61 12.85
C PRO A 66 -7.49 19.25 13.50
N ASN A 67 -6.80 18.96 14.60
CA ASN A 67 -7.04 17.76 15.39
C ASN A 67 -7.27 18.13 16.86
N PRO A 68 -8.49 18.00 17.40
CA PRO A 68 -8.77 18.32 18.80
C PRO A 68 -8.06 17.35 19.77
N GLU A 69 -7.67 16.17 19.31
CA GLU A 69 -7.01 15.12 20.11
C GLU A 69 -5.49 15.31 20.19
N GLY A 70 -4.94 16.36 19.57
CA GLY A 70 -3.51 16.70 19.71
C GLY A 70 -2.52 15.79 18.97
N ALA A 71 -2.96 14.67 18.39
CA ALA A 71 -2.10 13.82 17.57
C ALA A 71 -1.58 14.59 16.34
N THR A 72 -0.27 14.54 16.12
CA THR A 72 0.39 15.27 15.03
C THR A 72 0.12 14.57 13.69
N PRO A 73 0.22 15.28 12.55
CA PRO A 73 0.12 14.66 11.23
C PRO A 73 1.10 13.48 11.03
N GLY A 74 2.32 13.59 11.58
CA GLY A 74 3.31 12.50 11.54
C GLY A 74 2.85 11.28 12.34
N ALA A 75 2.29 11.46 13.53
CA ALA A 75 1.74 10.36 14.34
C ALA A 75 0.55 9.68 13.64
N LEU A 76 -0.39 10.48 13.10
CA LEU A 76 -1.53 9.96 12.33
C LEU A 76 -1.07 9.17 11.09
N MET A 77 -0.08 9.68 10.37
CA MET A 77 0.53 8.97 9.24
C MET A 77 1.16 7.65 9.69
N ALA A 78 2.00 7.68 10.73
CA ALA A 78 2.68 6.50 11.23
C ALA A 78 1.68 5.41 11.66
N MET A 79 0.62 5.79 12.38
CA MET A 79 -0.42 4.86 12.81
C MET A 79 -1.14 4.21 11.62
N LEU A 80 -1.55 5.00 10.62
CA LEU A 80 -2.19 4.45 9.42
C LEU A 80 -1.26 3.50 8.65
N LEU A 81 0.00 3.88 8.47
CA LEU A 81 0.98 3.07 7.75
C LEU A 81 1.24 1.73 8.47
N TYR A 82 1.48 1.78 9.80
CA TYR A 82 1.67 0.57 10.59
C TYR A 82 0.42 -0.32 10.56
N ALA A 83 -0.76 0.25 10.77
CA ALA A 83 -2.01 -0.50 10.76
C ALA A 83 -2.27 -1.18 9.41
N TYR A 84 -2.11 -0.44 8.31
CA TYR A 84 -2.30 -1.00 6.97
C TYR A 84 -1.26 -2.07 6.64
N ALA A 85 -0.02 -1.92 7.09
CA ALA A 85 0.99 -2.97 6.97
C ALA A 85 0.62 -4.22 7.81
N ALA A 86 0.09 -4.03 9.01
CA ALA A 86 -0.36 -5.07 9.94
C ALA A 86 -1.69 -5.74 9.57
N GLY A 87 -2.39 -5.23 8.55
CA GLY A 87 -3.63 -5.79 8.04
C GLY A 87 -4.91 -5.22 8.65
N TRP A 88 -4.82 -4.18 9.49
CA TRP A 88 -5.98 -3.50 10.08
C TRP A 88 -6.41 -2.33 9.21
N MET A 89 -7.62 -2.40 8.66
CA MET A 89 -8.05 -1.49 7.59
C MET A 89 -9.06 -0.45 8.07
N GLY A 90 -9.96 -0.83 8.98
CA GLY A 90 -11.04 0.04 9.48
C GLY A 90 -10.52 1.02 10.52
N SER A 91 -11.04 2.25 10.54
CA SER A 91 -10.57 3.24 11.53
C SER A 91 -10.97 2.84 12.96
N ASP A 92 -12.17 2.26 13.14
CA ASP A 92 -12.66 1.74 14.42
C ASP A 92 -11.82 0.57 14.92
N GLU A 93 -11.38 -0.29 14.00
CA GLU A 93 -10.41 -1.35 14.30
C GLU A 93 -9.08 -0.76 14.76
N ILE A 94 -8.55 0.25 14.06
CA ILE A 94 -7.29 0.91 14.42
C ILE A 94 -7.37 1.57 15.79
N GLU A 95 -8.46 2.26 16.12
CA GLU A 95 -8.68 2.87 17.43
C GLU A 95 -8.72 1.82 18.56
N GLU A 96 -9.38 0.69 18.33
CA GLU A 96 -9.39 -0.41 19.30
C GLU A 96 -8.01 -1.08 19.42
N GLN A 97 -7.32 -1.31 18.30
CA GLN A 97 -5.98 -1.90 18.32
C GLN A 97 -4.96 -0.98 18.98
N ALA A 98 -5.10 0.34 18.86
CA ALA A 98 -4.19 1.29 19.51
C ALA A 98 -4.26 1.21 21.05
N ARG A 99 -5.31 0.61 21.63
CA ARG A 99 -5.42 0.34 23.07
C ARG A 99 -4.80 -1.00 23.48
N ARG A 100 -4.47 -1.89 22.54
CA ARG A 100 -4.05 -3.27 22.79
C ARG A 100 -2.64 -3.58 22.26
N ASP A 101 -2.27 -3.00 21.13
CA ASP A 101 -0.97 -3.15 20.49
C ASP A 101 -0.03 -2.03 20.94
N HIS A 102 1.06 -2.42 21.60
CA HIS A 102 2.02 -1.48 22.19
C HIS A 102 2.79 -0.67 21.14
N GLN A 103 2.98 -1.20 19.92
CA GLN A 103 3.66 -0.48 18.85
C GLN A 103 2.75 0.62 18.30
N LEU A 104 1.47 0.30 18.09
CA LEU A 104 0.48 1.27 17.64
C LEU A 104 0.22 2.34 18.72
N ALA A 105 0.18 1.96 19.99
CA ALA A 105 0.11 2.89 21.12
C ALA A 105 1.34 3.81 21.21
N TYR A 106 2.54 3.26 20.96
CA TYR A 106 3.77 4.05 20.90
C TYR A 106 3.74 5.07 19.75
N LEU A 107 3.25 4.67 18.57
CA LEU A 107 3.10 5.57 17.41
C LEU A 107 2.10 6.70 17.65
N ALA A 108 1.08 6.46 18.49
CA ALA A 108 0.15 7.50 18.91
C ALA A 108 0.80 8.55 19.83
N ALA A 109 2.01 8.30 20.34
CA ALA A 109 2.73 9.20 21.25
C ALA A 109 1.88 9.66 22.46
N GLY A 110 1.02 8.77 22.97
CA GLY A 110 0.10 9.05 24.07
C GLY A 110 -1.16 9.86 23.70
N GLN A 111 -1.32 10.25 22.43
CA GLN A 111 -2.51 10.91 21.90
C GLN A 111 -3.26 9.92 20.99
N LEU A 112 -4.10 9.08 21.57
CA LEU A 112 -4.88 8.08 20.81
C LEU A 112 -5.91 8.78 19.93
N PRO A 113 -5.74 8.79 18.60
CA PRO A 113 -6.70 9.44 17.72
C PRO A 113 -7.98 8.61 17.62
N SER A 114 -9.12 9.28 17.56
CA SER A 114 -10.39 8.64 17.31
C SER A 114 -10.54 8.22 15.85
N SER A 115 -11.44 7.29 15.61
CA SER A 115 -11.76 6.80 14.28
C SER A 115 -12.24 7.89 13.32
N PRO A 116 -13.08 8.87 13.73
CA PRO A 116 -13.36 10.05 12.93
C PRO A 116 -12.12 10.85 12.53
N THR A 117 -11.15 11.03 13.43
CA THR A 117 -9.89 11.71 13.15
C THR A 117 -9.08 10.97 12.09
N LEU A 118 -8.92 9.65 12.23
CA LEU A 118 -8.23 8.79 11.27
C LEU A 118 -8.91 8.83 9.88
N ARG A 119 -10.24 8.68 9.83
CA ARG A 119 -11.04 8.80 8.60
C ARG A 119 -10.81 10.13 7.90
N ARG A 120 -10.88 11.22 8.65
CA ARG A 120 -10.72 12.58 8.11
C ARG A 120 -9.31 12.80 7.59
N PHE A 121 -8.30 12.41 8.36
CA PHE A 121 -6.89 12.50 7.96
C PHE A 121 -6.64 11.75 6.65
N ARG A 122 -7.09 10.50 6.57
CA ARG A 122 -6.97 9.68 5.35
C ARG A 122 -7.65 10.31 4.14
N ARG A 123 -8.85 10.87 4.30
CA ARG A 123 -9.57 11.54 3.20
C ARG A 123 -8.83 12.78 2.72
N CYS A 124 -8.28 13.57 3.63
CA CYS A 124 -7.53 14.79 3.30
C CYS A 124 -6.19 14.50 2.62
N PHE A 125 -5.52 13.42 3.00
CA PHE A 125 -4.15 13.11 2.54
C PHE A 125 -4.04 11.79 1.79
N ARG A 126 -5.14 11.35 1.15
CA ARG A 126 -5.21 10.04 0.48
C ARG A 126 -4.02 9.76 -0.45
N PRO A 127 -3.59 10.68 -1.35
CA PRO A 127 -2.44 10.43 -2.22
C PRO A 127 -1.14 10.23 -1.43
N VAL A 128 -0.91 11.07 -0.41
CA VAL A 128 0.31 11.01 0.41
C VAL A 128 0.36 9.73 1.24
N VAL A 129 -0.78 9.32 1.82
CA VAL A 129 -0.88 8.06 2.59
C VAL A 129 -0.52 6.87 1.71
N GLU A 130 -0.98 6.87 0.47
CA GLU A 130 -0.70 5.79 -0.46
C GLU A 130 0.76 5.74 -0.91
N GLU A 131 1.34 6.88 -1.28
CA GLU A 131 2.75 6.97 -1.67
C GLU A 131 3.65 6.51 -0.52
N ALA A 132 3.37 6.99 0.70
CA ALA A 132 4.09 6.56 1.90
C ALA A 132 3.88 5.06 2.21
N LEU A 133 2.68 4.51 1.95
CA LEU A 133 2.42 3.09 2.10
C LEU A 133 3.19 2.25 1.06
N ALA A 134 3.27 2.69 -0.19
CA ALA A 134 4.06 2.03 -1.22
C ALA A 134 5.55 2.01 -0.86
N ASP A 135 6.08 3.13 -0.36
CA ASP A 135 7.46 3.21 0.13
C ASP A 135 7.71 2.26 1.31
N LEU A 136 6.83 2.27 2.32
CA LEU A 136 6.93 1.36 3.47
C LEU A 136 6.92 -0.11 3.01
N LEU A 137 6.01 -0.48 2.11
CA LEU A 137 5.95 -1.83 1.55
C LEU A 137 7.24 -2.21 0.80
N GLY A 138 7.84 -1.26 0.07
CA GLY A 138 9.15 -1.45 -0.57
C GLY A 138 10.26 -1.72 0.44
N ARG A 139 10.31 -0.96 1.54
CA ARG A 139 11.27 -1.17 2.64
C ARG A 139 11.08 -2.53 3.32
N ILE A 140 9.83 -2.94 3.54
CA ILE A 140 9.50 -4.25 4.10
C ILE A 140 9.97 -5.35 3.16
N ALA A 141 9.66 -5.25 1.86
CA ALA A 141 10.08 -6.24 0.87
C ALA A 141 11.61 -6.38 0.82
N ALA A 142 12.35 -5.27 0.87
CA ALA A 142 13.80 -5.26 0.92
C ALA A 142 14.39 -5.83 2.22
N ALA A 143 13.63 -5.77 3.33
CA ALA A 143 14.05 -6.29 4.63
C ALA A 143 13.83 -7.81 4.78
N VAL A 144 13.02 -8.44 3.93
CA VAL A 144 12.77 -9.89 3.98
C VAL A 144 13.91 -10.65 3.27
N PRO A 145 14.65 -11.53 3.99
CA PRO A 145 15.75 -12.28 3.39
C PRO A 145 15.28 -13.17 2.21
N GLY A 146 15.98 -13.09 1.09
CA GLY A 146 15.68 -13.88 -0.10
C GLY A 146 14.42 -13.47 -0.86
N ALA A 147 13.79 -12.34 -0.50
CA ALA A 147 12.78 -11.73 -1.34
C ALA A 147 13.44 -11.09 -2.58
N MET A 148 12.83 -11.27 -3.74
CA MET A 148 13.19 -10.47 -4.91
C MET A 148 12.68 -9.03 -4.72
N PRO A 149 13.38 -8.01 -5.23
CA PRO A 149 12.89 -6.64 -5.18
C PRO A 149 11.53 -6.57 -5.88
N ALA A 150 10.52 -6.12 -5.15
CA ALA A 150 9.21 -5.87 -5.71
C ALA A 150 9.28 -4.71 -6.72
N ARG A 151 8.59 -4.84 -7.86
CA ARG A 151 8.51 -3.74 -8.83
C ARG A 151 7.74 -2.57 -8.22
N PRO A 152 8.14 -1.30 -8.47
CA PRO A 152 7.42 -0.12 -7.95
C PRO A 152 5.91 -0.15 -8.23
N ALA A 153 5.51 -0.50 -9.47
CA ALA A 153 4.10 -0.60 -9.84
C ALA A 153 3.31 -1.64 -9.02
N ALA A 154 3.95 -2.74 -8.58
CA ALA A 154 3.29 -3.74 -7.74
C ALA A 154 3.10 -3.23 -6.30
N LEU A 155 4.06 -2.45 -5.79
CA LEU A 155 3.98 -1.80 -4.48
C LEU A 155 2.88 -0.73 -4.45
N GLU A 156 2.83 0.10 -5.49
CA GLU A 156 1.78 1.11 -5.67
C GLU A 156 0.39 0.46 -5.77
N ALA A 157 0.25 -0.61 -6.56
CA ALA A 157 -1.00 -1.34 -6.68
C ALA A 157 -1.46 -1.96 -5.35
N GLU A 158 -0.53 -2.51 -4.56
CA GLU A 158 -0.84 -3.07 -3.25
C GLU A 158 -1.20 -1.98 -2.23
N ALA A 159 -0.50 -0.84 -2.24
CA ALA A 159 -0.82 0.30 -1.39
C ALA A 159 -2.23 0.84 -1.70
N ARG A 160 -2.54 1.05 -2.99
CA ARG A 160 -3.87 1.41 -3.48
C ARG A 160 -4.93 0.43 -2.97
N ARG A 161 -4.69 -0.88 -3.12
CA ARG A 161 -5.62 -1.94 -2.71
C ARG A 161 -5.93 -1.87 -1.21
N ARG A 162 -4.92 -1.71 -0.36
CA ARG A 162 -5.11 -1.58 1.10
C ARG A 162 -5.89 -0.32 1.46
N LEU A 163 -5.62 0.79 0.78
CA LEU A 163 -6.32 2.04 1.02
C LEU A 163 -7.80 1.96 0.60
N ASP A 164 -8.09 1.27 -0.49
CA ASP A 164 -9.47 1.02 -0.94
C ASP A 164 -10.22 0.10 0.03
N LEU A 165 -9.56 -0.93 0.57
CA LEU A 165 -10.11 -1.75 1.65
C LEU A 165 -10.39 -0.94 2.92
N ALA A 166 -9.52 0.00 3.28
CA ALA A 166 -9.75 0.88 4.43
C ALA A 166 -10.96 1.80 4.23
N VAL A 167 -11.14 2.32 3.01
CA VAL A 167 -12.35 3.09 2.66
C VAL A 167 -13.59 2.22 2.75
N MET A 168 -13.56 1.01 2.21
CA MET A 168 -14.69 0.07 2.26
C MET A 168 -15.04 -0.33 3.70
N ALA A 169 -14.04 -0.64 4.53
CA ALA A 169 -14.23 -0.99 5.93
C ALA A 169 -14.93 0.12 6.72
N ASP A 170 -14.54 1.38 6.48
CA ASP A 170 -15.19 2.53 7.13
C ASP A 170 -16.59 2.83 6.58
N THR A 171 -16.88 2.52 5.32
CA THR A 171 -18.25 2.65 4.79
C THR A 171 -19.16 1.64 5.47
N ILE A 172 -18.75 0.37 5.55
CA ILE A 172 -19.53 -0.70 6.20
C ILE A 172 -19.77 -0.38 7.67
N ALA A 173 -18.77 0.15 8.38
CA ALA A 173 -18.89 0.50 9.79
C ALA A 173 -19.90 1.63 10.06
N LEU A 174 -20.19 2.48 9.07
CA LEU A 174 -21.17 3.57 9.19
C LEU A 174 -22.62 3.13 8.89
N ASP A 175 -22.81 1.93 8.35
CA ASP A 175 -24.13 1.39 8.01
C ASP A 175 -24.81 0.66 9.18
N TYR A 176 -24.17 0.60 10.36
CA TYR A 176 -24.65 -0.06 11.59
C TYR A 176 -24.86 0.93 12.74
#